data_AF-A0A5E4L7P2-F1
#
_entry.id   AF-A0A5E4L7P2-F1
#
_cell.length_a   1.000
_cell.length_b   1.000
_cell.length_c   1.000
_cell.angle_alpha   90.00
_cell.angle_beta   90.00
_cell.angle_gamma   90.00
#
_symmetry.space_group_name_H-M   'P 1'
#
loop_
_entity.id
_entity.type
_entity.pdbx_description
1 polymer ?
#
loop_
_entity_poly.entity_id
_entity_poly.type
_entity_poly.pdbx_seq_one_letter_code
_entity_poly.pdbx_strand_id
1 'polypeptide(L)'
;MDWIEVGTPLIKSEGMDAVRRIKTAFPDHVILADMKTVDTGAMEIEMAAKAGADIVILLGSADNSTIQDAVRAARKYGVKLMADLISAGDMAKRAPGLVDLGIDYINVHVGIDQQMMGEDPVSTLKTLKLEVPVAAAGGLDAQSAAKAVLSGASIVIVGGNIVRSSNVTSSARAIRESIDSPRILEEHEKPIDEQTIELLRRVSTPNISDAMHRKGAMKNIHSICLGTKAVGRAVTVQTFEGDWAKSVEAIDVAKQGDVIVIYNGSPHVAPWGELATLSCINKGVAGVVIDGAVRDVDDIRRLNFPVFSASIMPNAGEPKGFGEINAEIQCGDQIVKPGDFIVGDDNGVVVIPKERGYEVARRAVEVEKNERRIRDEIKRGKTLSEVMYLQKWEKK
;
A
#
# COMPACT_ATOMS: atom_id res chain seq x y z
N MET A 1 10.56 26.62 -2.13
CA MET A 1 10.38 25.69 -0.99
C MET A 1 10.28 26.59 0.20
N ASP A 2 9.13 26.61 0.85
CA ASP A 2 8.86 27.67 1.82
C ASP A 2 9.41 27.25 3.18
N TRP A 3 9.11 26.02 3.62
CA TRP A 3 9.56 25.43 4.88
C TRP A 3 10.29 24.10 4.65
N ILE A 4 11.18 23.72 5.57
CA ILE A 4 11.88 22.43 5.57
C ILE A 4 11.45 21.64 6.81
N GLU A 5 10.85 20.47 6.60
CA GLU A 5 10.49 19.56 7.68
C GLU A 5 11.62 18.56 7.96
N VAL A 6 11.98 18.42 9.23
CA VAL A 6 12.84 17.35 9.75
C VAL A 6 11.93 16.26 10.32
N GLY A 7 11.64 15.24 9.50
CA GLY A 7 10.64 14.23 9.82
C GLY A 7 10.99 13.34 11.01
N THR A 8 9.96 12.76 11.65
CA THR A 8 10.13 11.91 12.86
C THR A 8 11.15 10.78 12.71
N PRO A 9 11.21 9.99 11.61
CA PRO A 9 12.21 8.92 11.50
C PRO A 9 13.66 9.44 11.53
N LEU A 10 13.91 10.61 10.93
CA LEU A 10 15.23 11.22 10.92
C LEU A 10 15.61 11.74 12.31
N ILE A 11 14.69 12.42 13.00
CA ILE A 11 14.88 12.87 14.38
C ILE A 11 15.11 11.67 15.31
N LYS A 12 14.38 10.58 15.16
CA LYS A 12 14.55 9.38 15.99
C LYS A 12 15.88 8.65 15.73
N SER A 13 16.39 8.70 14.51
CA SER A 13 17.68 8.08 14.15
C SER A 13 18.88 8.91 14.61
N GLU A 14 18.83 10.23 14.39
CA GLU A 14 20.00 11.11 14.53
C GLU A 14 19.89 12.10 15.70
N GLY A 15 18.75 12.12 16.40
CA GLY A 15 18.46 13.10 17.44
C GLY A 15 18.35 14.53 16.92
N MET A 16 18.56 15.51 17.81
CA MET A 16 18.48 16.93 17.50
C MET A 16 19.60 17.45 16.60
N ASP A 17 20.64 16.65 16.36
CA ASP A 17 21.70 17.01 15.40
C ASP A 17 21.16 17.09 13.96
N ALA A 18 20.11 16.34 13.63
CA ALA A 18 19.41 16.50 12.36
C ALA A 18 18.88 17.93 12.19
N VAL A 19 18.18 18.45 13.20
CA VAL A 19 17.62 19.81 13.19
C VAL A 19 18.74 20.86 13.11
N ARG A 20 19.79 20.72 13.93
CA ARG A 20 20.94 21.65 13.93
C ARG A 20 21.62 21.73 12.57
N ARG A 21 21.88 20.57 11.95
CA ARG A 21 22.54 20.50 10.65
C ARG A 21 21.68 21.10 9.54
N ILE A 22 20.38 20.83 9.56
CA ILE A 22 19.44 21.41 8.59
C ILE A 22 19.36 22.94 8.76
N LYS A 23 19.23 23.45 9.99
CA LYS A 23 19.24 24.91 10.22
C LYS A 23 20.55 25.56 9.78
N THR A 24 21.68 24.91 10.02
CA THR A 24 23.00 25.39 9.57
C THR A 24 23.11 25.42 8.04
N ALA A 25 22.58 24.40 7.36
CA ALA A 25 22.62 24.33 5.90
C ALA A 25 21.62 25.29 5.22
N PHE A 26 20.51 25.60 5.89
CA PHE A 26 19.41 26.43 5.37
C PHE A 26 19.00 27.50 6.39
N PRO A 27 19.89 28.46 6.71
CA PRO A 27 19.66 29.43 7.80
C PRO A 27 18.44 30.33 7.56
N ASP A 28 18.16 30.66 6.29
CA ASP A 28 17.09 31.57 5.88
C ASP A 28 15.73 30.88 5.70
N HIS A 29 15.67 29.56 5.91
CA HIS A 29 14.43 28.79 5.79
C HIS A 29 13.81 28.53 7.16
N VAL A 30 12.48 28.45 7.17
CA VAL A 30 11.71 27.99 8.34
C VAL A 30 11.93 26.49 8.52
N ILE A 31 12.40 26.09 9.70
CA ILE A 31 12.64 24.69 10.06
C ILE A 31 11.50 24.18 10.93
N LEU A 32 10.83 23.14 10.45
CA LEU A 32 9.75 22.43 11.12
C LEU A 32 10.29 21.12 11.70
N ALA A 33 10.30 20.98 13.02
CA ALA A 33 10.75 19.74 13.68
C ALA A 33 9.55 18.83 13.98
N ASP A 34 9.46 17.68 13.31
CA ASP A 34 8.38 16.70 13.53
C ASP A 34 8.65 15.80 14.74
N MET A 35 8.64 16.42 15.93
CA MET A 35 8.93 15.76 17.20
C MET A 35 7.87 14.72 17.57
N LYS A 36 6.60 14.96 17.19
CA LYS A 36 5.42 14.21 17.65
C LYS A 36 5.40 14.07 19.17
N THR A 37 5.71 15.17 19.85
CA THR A 37 5.68 15.28 21.30
C THR A 37 4.31 14.84 21.83
N VAL A 38 4.33 13.86 22.72
CA VAL A 38 3.14 13.31 23.38
C VAL A 38 3.21 13.43 24.90
N ASP A 39 4.43 13.54 25.43
CA ASP A 39 4.73 13.69 26.85
C ASP A 39 5.88 14.71 27.01
N THR A 40 6.04 15.25 28.22
CA THR A 40 7.10 16.20 28.57
C THR A 40 7.17 17.45 27.68
N GLY A 41 6.00 18.01 27.37
CA GLY A 41 5.81 19.11 26.41
C GLY A 41 6.89 20.20 26.50
N ALA A 42 7.12 20.77 27.68
CA ALA A 42 8.12 21.84 27.84
C ALA A 42 9.55 21.41 27.48
N MET A 43 9.96 20.19 27.82
CA MET A 43 11.31 19.69 27.61
C MET A 43 11.58 19.45 26.12
N GLU A 44 10.66 18.80 25.42
CA GLU A 44 10.84 18.51 23.98
C GLU A 44 10.79 19.78 23.13
N ILE A 45 9.89 20.74 23.46
CA ILE A 45 9.86 22.04 22.78
C ILE A 45 11.17 22.81 23.02
N GLU A 46 11.69 22.80 24.25
CA GLU A 46 12.98 23.42 24.56
C GLU A 46 14.13 22.80 23.74
N MET A 47 14.17 21.47 23.64
CA MET A 47 15.18 20.76 22.87
C MET A 47 15.16 21.15 21.39
N ALA A 48 13.98 21.13 20.77
CA ALA A 48 13.82 21.47 19.35
C ALA A 48 14.12 22.96 19.09
N ALA A 49 13.65 23.86 19.95
CA ALA A 49 13.92 25.30 19.83
C ALA A 49 15.42 25.61 19.93
N LYS A 50 16.11 25.04 20.92
CA LYS A 50 17.57 25.18 21.06
C LYS A 50 18.37 24.57 19.91
N ALA A 51 17.78 23.61 19.19
CA ALA A 51 18.37 23.02 17.99
C ALA A 51 18.17 23.89 16.73
N GLY A 52 17.38 24.95 16.80
CA GLY A 52 17.13 25.88 15.71
C GLY A 52 15.82 25.65 14.94
N ALA A 53 14.87 24.90 15.51
CA ALA A 53 13.53 24.79 14.95
C ALA A 53 12.76 26.11 15.10
N ASP A 54 12.05 26.52 14.05
CA ASP A 54 11.16 27.68 14.05
C ASP A 54 9.72 27.27 14.40
N ILE A 55 9.36 26.03 14.05
CA ILE A 55 8.06 25.42 14.33
C ILE A 55 8.30 24.00 14.88
N VAL A 56 7.56 23.59 15.90
CA VAL A 56 7.63 22.25 16.47
C VAL A 56 6.27 21.55 16.38
N ILE A 57 6.28 20.30 15.90
CA ILE A 57 5.07 19.48 15.80
C ILE A 57 4.90 18.63 17.07
N LEU A 58 3.70 18.67 17.63
CA LEU A 58 3.26 17.79 18.72
C LEU A 58 2.01 17.00 18.32
N LEU A 59 1.69 15.91 19.04
CA LEU A 59 0.46 15.16 18.79
C LEU A 59 -0.74 15.89 19.39
N GLY A 60 -1.76 16.15 18.57
CA GLY A 60 -3.03 16.71 19.02
C GLY A 60 -3.80 15.76 19.97
N SER A 61 -3.47 14.47 19.97
CA SER A 61 -4.00 13.48 20.91
C SER A 61 -3.33 13.52 22.30
N ALA A 62 -2.28 14.34 22.48
CA ALA A 62 -1.64 14.51 23.79
C ALA A 62 -2.61 15.13 24.81
N ASP A 63 -2.33 14.89 26.09
CA ASP A 63 -3.11 15.47 27.18
C ASP A 63 -3.04 17.00 27.18
N ASN A 64 -4.14 17.65 27.56
CA ASN A 64 -4.21 19.11 27.56
C ASN A 64 -3.15 19.75 28.47
N SER A 65 -2.79 19.12 29.59
CA SER A 65 -1.73 19.62 30.47
C SER A 65 -0.37 19.66 29.77
N THR A 66 -0.06 18.62 28.98
CA THR A 66 1.17 18.54 28.18
C THR A 66 1.19 19.61 27.09
N ILE A 67 0.07 19.83 26.41
CA ILE A 67 -0.06 20.87 25.39
C ILE A 67 0.10 22.26 26.01
N GLN A 68 -0.50 22.52 27.17
CA GLN A 68 -0.34 23.79 27.87
C GLN A 68 1.12 24.06 28.28
N ASP A 69 1.84 23.03 28.75
CA ASP A 69 3.27 23.13 29.04
C ASP A 69 4.09 23.39 27.77
N ALA A 70 3.78 22.70 26.67
CA ALA A 70 4.41 22.94 25.38
C ALA A 70 4.18 24.38 24.90
N VAL A 71 2.95 24.90 25.00
CA VAL A 71 2.61 26.29 24.63
C VAL A 71 3.41 27.28 25.47
N ARG A 72 3.48 27.10 26.79
CA ARG A 72 4.31 27.95 27.67
C ARG A 72 5.77 27.96 27.23
N ALA A 73 6.35 26.79 26.96
CA ALA A 73 7.73 26.68 26.49
C ALA A 73 7.94 27.32 25.12
N ALA A 74 7.01 27.11 24.18
CA ALA A 74 7.06 27.67 22.84
C ALA A 74 7.09 29.21 22.89
N ARG A 75 6.23 29.82 23.69
CA ARG A 75 6.23 31.28 23.90
C ARG A 75 7.52 31.78 24.54
N LYS A 76 8.07 31.05 25.51
CA LYS A 76 9.37 31.38 26.15
C LYS A 76 10.53 31.38 25.15
N TYR A 77 10.56 30.41 24.24
CA TYR A 77 11.65 30.25 23.26
C TYR A 77 11.38 30.93 21.91
N GLY A 78 10.21 31.54 21.72
CA GLY A 78 9.86 32.27 20.50
C GLY A 78 9.59 31.37 19.29
N VAL A 79 9.21 30.10 19.52
CA VAL A 79 8.86 29.15 18.46
C VAL A 79 7.34 28.98 18.35
N LYS A 80 6.87 28.53 17.19
CA LYS A 80 5.45 28.22 16.96
C LYS A 80 5.17 26.73 17.14
N LEU A 81 3.92 26.39 17.44
CA LEU A 81 3.47 25.01 17.57
C LEU A 81 2.50 24.62 16.48
N MET A 82 2.70 23.43 15.94
CA MET A 82 1.77 22.76 15.05
C MET A 82 1.26 21.49 15.73
N ALA A 83 -0.06 21.34 15.88
CA ALA A 83 -0.64 20.11 16.41
C ALA A 83 -1.03 19.17 15.27
N ASP A 84 -0.47 17.97 15.28
CA ASP A 84 -0.73 16.89 14.35
C ASP A 84 -1.91 16.05 14.82
N LEU A 85 -2.97 15.99 14.01
CA LEU A 85 -4.20 15.25 14.31
C LEU A 85 -4.11 13.76 13.94
N ILE A 86 -2.94 13.24 13.55
CA ILE A 86 -2.74 11.82 13.31
C ILE A 86 -3.22 11.01 14.53
N SER A 87 -4.11 10.04 14.25
CA SER A 87 -4.74 9.19 15.28
C SER A 87 -5.55 9.94 16.36
N ALA A 88 -5.85 11.23 16.17
CA ALA A 88 -6.85 11.92 16.99
C ALA A 88 -8.24 11.40 16.59
N GLY A 89 -8.99 10.83 17.55
CA GLY A 89 -10.24 10.12 17.26
C GLY A 89 -11.21 10.90 16.36
N ASP A 90 -11.73 12.03 16.85
CA ASP A 90 -12.54 12.96 16.04
C ASP A 90 -11.76 14.25 15.82
N MET A 91 -11.09 14.35 14.67
CA MET A 91 -10.26 15.49 14.29
C MET A 91 -11.03 16.80 14.29
N ALA A 92 -12.28 16.78 13.80
CA ALA A 92 -13.14 17.96 13.70
C ALA A 92 -13.53 18.50 15.09
N LYS A 93 -13.74 17.61 16.06
CA LYS A 93 -13.99 18.01 17.46
C LYS A 93 -12.72 18.39 18.20
N ARG A 94 -11.59 17.75 17.92
CA ARG A 94 -10.34 17.99 18.67
C ARG A 94 -9.69 19.31 18.29
N ALA A 95 -9.71 19.68 17.01
CA ALA A 95 -8.96 20.82 16.50
C ALA A 95 -9.33 22.17 17.15
N PRO A 96 -10.63 22.55 17.32
CA PRO A 96 -10.99 23.81 17.95
C PRO A 96 -10.42 23.95 19.37
N GLY A 97 -10.50 22.89 20.18
CA GLY A 97 -9.95 22.91 21.54
C GLY A 97 -8.42 23.01 21.58
N LEU A 98 -7.71 22.60 20.54
CA LEU A 98 -6.26 22.82 20.43
C LEU A 98 -5.92 24.28 20.14
N VAL A 99 -6.72 24.94 19.29
CA VAL A 99 -6.60 26.37 19.00
C VAL A 99 -6.82 27.20 20.27
N ASP A 100 -7.85 26.87 21.04
CA ASP A 100 -8.16 27.55 22.33
C ASP A 100 -7.01 27.42 23.36
N LEU A 101 -6.24 26.33 23.28
CA LEU A 101 -5.06 26.12 24.14
C LEU A 101 -3.83 26.93 23.68
N GLY A 102 -3.89 27.57 22.51
CA GLY A 102 -2.82 28.43 21.98
C GLY A 102 -1.93 27.77 20.93
N ILE A 103 -2.38 26.70 20.27
CA ILE A 103 -1.69 26.12 19.10
C ILE A 103 -1.76 27.07 17.91
N ASP A 104 -0.64 27.22 17.18
CA ASP A 104 -0.51 28.17 16.07
C ASP A 104 -0.95 27.60 14.71
N TYR A 105 -0.84 26.27 14.54
CA TYR A 105 -1.20 25.56 13.29
C TYR A 105 -1.82 24.20 13.58
N ILE A 106 -2.74 23.76 12.73
CA ILE A 106 -3.33 22.41 12.80
C ILE A 106 -2.91 21.61 11.59
N ASN A 107 -2.38 20.40 11.78
CA ASN A 107 -2.02 19.50 10.70
C ASN A 107 -3.02 18.33 10.63
N VAL A 108 -3.77 18.26 9.53
CA VAL A 108 -4.59 17.11 9.16
C VAL A 108 -3.69 16.10 8.48
N HIS A 109 -3.34 15.06 9.22
CA HIS A 109 -2.40 14.05 8.78
C HIS A 109 -3.05 12.68 8.79
N VAL A 110 -3.08 12.04 7.62
CA VAL A 110 -3.42 10.63 7.52
C VAL A 110 -2.14 9.82 7.55
N GLY A 111 -2.00 8.94 8.55
CA GLY A 111 -0.81 8.12 8.73
C GLY A 111 -0.56 7.18 7.54
N ILE A 112 0.68 6.72 7.38
CA ILE A 112 1.05 5.78 6.30
C ILE A 112 0.16 4.53 6.33
N ASP A 113 -0.12 3.99 7.52
CA ASP A 113 -0.98 2.80 7.65
C ASP A 113 -2.45 3.09 7.28
N GLN A 114 -2.98 4.26 7.64
CA GLN A 114 -4.33 4.69 7.28
C GLN A 114 -4.47 4.94 5.77
N GLN A 115 -3.44 5.51 5.14
CA GLN A 115 -3.37 5.62 3.69
C GLN A 115 -3.41 4.24 3.02
N MET A 116 -2.69 3.25 3.56
CA MET A 116 -2.75 1.88 3.04
C MET A 116 -4.17 1.29 3.11
N MET A 117 -5.01 1.77 4.02
CA MET A 117 -6.42 1.41 4.15
C MET A 117 -7.38 2.26 3.30
N GLY A 118 -6.89 3.28 2.59
CA GLY A 118 -7.68 4.12 1.68
C GLY A 118 -8.22 5.42 2.30
N GLU A 119 -7.78 5.79 3.50
CA GLU A 119 -8.13 7.10 4.07
C GLU A 119 -7.39 8.24 3.37
N ASP A 120 -8.07 9.38 3.16
CA ASP A 120 -7.54 10.58 2.49
C ASP A 120 -7.80 11.85 3.34
N PRO A 121 -6.77 12.68 3.62
CA PRO A 121 -6.90 13.92 4.41
C PRO A 121 -7.89 14.94 3.84
N VAL A 122 -8.16 14.91 2.53
CA VAL A 122 -9.03 15.88 1.84
C VAL A 122 -10.47 15.88 2.39
N SER A 123 -10.99 14.73 2.79
CA SER A 123 -12.36 14.61 3.32
C SER A 123 -12.54 15.36 4.64
N THR A 124 -11.56 15.25 5.55
CA THR A 124 -11.53 15.95 6.83
C THR A 124 -11.28 17.44 6.68
N LEU A 125 -10.43 17.86 5.72
CA LEU A 125 -10.16 19.27 5.47
C LEU A 125 -11.44 20.06 5.12
N LYS A 126 -12.34 19.48 4.32
CA LYS A 126 -13.59 20.14 3.91
C LYS A 126 -14.52 20.50 5.07
N THR A 127 -14.43 19.78 6.19
CA THR A 127 -15.32 19.97 7.35
C THR A 127 -14.71 20.87 8.42
N LEU A 128 -13.38 21.09 8.39
CA LEU A 128 -12.66 21.91 9.35
C LEU A 128 -12.67 23.39 8.94
N LYS A 129 -13.26 24.23 9.80
CA LYS A 129 -13.16 25.70 9.69
C LYS A 129 -12.52 26.23 10.96
N LEU A 130 -11.27 26.67 10.85
CA LEU A 130 -10.47 27.17 11.96
C LEU A 130 -9.90 28.54 11.60
N GLU A 131 -9.63 29.36 12.61
CA GLU A 131 -9.02 30.68 12.44
C GLU A 131 -7.50 30.61 12.23
N VAL A 132 -6.88 29.49 12.59
CA VAL A 132 -5.46 29.22 12.38
C VAL A 132 -5.22 28.51 11.04
N PRO A 133 -4.04 28.68 10.41
CA PRO A 133 -3.73 27.98 9.17
C PRO A 133 -3.71 26.47 9.36
N VAL A 134 -4.33 25.76 8.41
CA VAL A 134 -4.41 24.29 8.40
C VAL A 134 -3.41 23.72 7.41
N ALA A 135 -2.63 22.75 7.86
CA ALA A 135 -1.74 21.94 7.06
C ALA A 135 -2.38 20.61 6.66
N ALA A 136 -2.01 20.12 5.49
CA ALA A 136 -2.32 18.78 5.02
C ALA A 136 -1.04 17.96 4.88
N ALA A 137 -1.02 16.76 5.45
CA ALA A 137 0.10 15.85 5.36
C ALA A 137 -0.36 14.40 5.14
N GLY A 138 0.56 13.57 4.65
CA GLY A 138 0.34 12.14 4.47
C GLY A 138 0.21 11.73 3.01
N GLY A 139 1.34 11.33 2.40
CA GLY A 139 1.35 10.67 1.10
C GLY A 139 0.93 11.53 -0.10
N LEU A 140 0.89 12.85 0.06
CA LEU A 140 0.42 13.79 -0.96
C LEU A 140 1.32 13.78 -2.21
N ASP A 141 0.72 13.59 -3.36
CA ASP A 141 1.26 13.83 -4.70
C ASP A 141 0.75 15.16 -5.27
N ALA A 142 1.03 15.47 -6.54
CA ALA A 142 0.59 16.72 -7.15
C ALA A 142 -0.94 16.88 -7.19
N GLN A 143 -1.69 15.80 -7.47
CA GLN A 143 -3.15 15.89 -7.56
C GLN A 143 -3.79 16.07 -6.17
N SER A 144 -3.38 15.26 -5.21
CA SER A 144 -3.87 15.35 -3.83
C SER A 144 -3.43 16.63 -3.12
N ALA A 145 -2.25 17.17 -3.43
CA ALA A 145 -1.82 18.50 -2.98
C ALA A 145 -2.77 19.61 -3.49
N ALA A 146 -3.10 19.59 -4.79
CA ALA A 146 -4.08 20.54 -5.35
C ALA A 146 -5.46 20.41 -4.68
N LYS A 147 -5.94 19.17 -4.46
CA LYS A 147 -7.20 18.90 -3.76
C LYS A 147 -7.18 19.40 -2.31
N ALA A 148 -6.07 19.25 -1.60
CA ALA A 148 -5.92 19.73 -0.23
C ALA A 148 -6.02 21.26 -0.16
N VAL A 149 -5.35 21.98 -1.06
CA VAL A 149 -5.42 23.45 -1.16
C VAL A 149 -6.86 23.90 -1.45
N LEU A 150 -7.52 23.29 -2.44
CA LEU A 150 -8.92 23.61 -2.77
C LEU A 150 -9.90 23.28 -1.65
N SER A 151 -9.51 22.39 -0.74
CA SER A 151 -10.30 22.01 0.44
C SER A 151 -9.96 22.83 1.69
N GLY A 152 -9.13 23.87 1.56
CA GLY A 152 -8.85 24.85 2.61
C GLY A 152 -7.48 24.72 3.29
N ALA A 153 -6.63 23.78 2.86
CA ALA A 153 -5.26 23.71 3.39
C ALA A 153 -4.45 24.93 2.93
N SER A 154 -3.87 25.65 3.91
CA SER A 154 -2.95 26.75 3.67
C SER A 154 -1.49 26.28 3.60
N ILE A 155 -1.21 25.09 4.12
CA ILE A 155 0.12 24.47 4.15
C ILE A 155 0.00 23.05 3.61
N VAL A 156 0.94 22.62 2.77
CA VAL A 156 0.99 21.27 2.22
C VAL A 156 2.36 20.67 2.54
N ILE A 157 2.38 19.57 3.29
CA ILE A 157 3.59 18.89 3.73
C ILE A 157 3.79 17.64 2.88
N VAL A 158 4.87 17.62 2.09
CA VAL A 158 5.18 16.52 1.17
C VAL A 158 6.59 15.96 1.39
N GLY A 159 6.65 14.69 1.80
CA GLY A 159 7.90 13.96 1.97
C GLY A 159 8.12 12.90 0.89
N GLY A 160 7.49 11.73 1.09
CA GLY A 160 7.75 10.50 0.32
C GLY A 160 7.73 10.65 -1.21
N ASN A 161 6.74 11.36 -1.76
CA ASN A 161 6.62 11.55 -3.21
C ASN A 161 7.72 12.43 -3.83
N ILE A 162 8.44 13.20 -3.01
CA ILE A 162 9.64 13.93 -3.45
C ILE A 162 10.86 13.04 -3.21
N VAL A 163 11.12 12.63 -1.97
CA VAL A 163 12.41 12.01 -1.58
C VAL A 163 12.63 10.61 -2.16
N ARG A 164 11.56 9.89 -2.55
CA ARG A 164 11.65 8.57 -3.18
C ARG A 164 11.62 8.63 -4.72
N SER A 165 11.46 9.81 -5.30
CA SER A 165 11.46 9.99 -6.75
C SER A 165 12.85 9.78 -7.34
N SER A 166 12.93 9.18 -8.53
CA SER A 166 14.18 9.11 -9.31
C SER A 166 14.65 10.50 -9.78
N ASN A 167 13.74 11.48 -9.87
CA ASN A 167 14.02 12.87 -10.14
C ASN A 167 13.28 13.75 -9.11
N VAL A 168 14.00 14.10 -8.04
CA VAL A 168 13.47 14.89 -6.92
C VAL A 168 13.04 16.29 -7.36
N THR A 169 13.79 16.93 -8.27
CA THR A 169 13.54 18.29 -8.75
C THR A 169 12.26 18.38 -9.57
N SER A 170 12.03 17.44 -10.49
CA SER A 170 10.81 17.44 -11.30
C SER A 170 9.58 17.12 -10.45
N SER A 171 9.70 16.19 -9.49
CA SER A 171 8.61 15.85 -8.57
C SER A 171 8.22 17.07 -7.72
N ALA A 172 9.20 17.72 -7.08
CA ALA A 172 8.97 18.92 -6.28
C ALA A 172 8.36 20.07 -7.10
N ARG A 173 8.80 20.25 -8.36
CA ARG A 173 8.25 21.28 -9.26
C ARG A 173 6.79 21.00 -9.62
N ALA A 174 6.45 19.76 -9.99
CA ALA A 174 5.09 19.39 -10.34
C ALA A 174 4.13 19.59 -9.14
N ILE A 175 4.56 19.20 -7.95
CA ILE A 175 3.79 19.44 -6.72
C ILE A 175 3.63 20.95 -6.47
N ARG A 176 4.70 21.73 -6.64
CA ARG A 176 4.62 23.19 -6.43
C ARG A 176 3.65 23.85 -7.40
N GLU A 177 3.72 23.54 -8.69
CA GLU A 177 2.81 24.05 -9.71
C GLU A 177 1.35 23.70 -9.41
N SER A 178 1.10 22.49 -8.88
CA SER A 178 -0.24 22.05 -8.48
C SER A 178 -0.80 22.80 -7.28
N ILE A 179 0.06 23.30 -6.38
CA ILE A 179 -0.32 24.10 -5.22
C ILE A 179 -0.58 25.55 -5.65
N ASP A 180 0.28 26.11 -6.52
CA ASP A 180 0.18 27.49 -7.00
C ASP A 180 -1.00 27.70 -7.97
N SER A 181 -1.42 26.64 -8.68
CA SER A 181 -2.52 26.70 -9.65
C SER A 181 -3.36 25.41 -9.58
N PRO A 182 -4.13 25.23 -8.49
CA PRO A 182 -4.82 23.97 -8.25
C PRO A 182 -5.97 23.75 -9.24
N ARG A 183 -5.98 22.58 -9.87
CA ARG A 183 -7.04 22.12 -10.77
C ARG A 183 -7.50 20.74 -10.34
N ILE A 184 -8.81 20.54 -10.30
CA ILE A 184 -9.40 19.22 -10.14
C ILE A 184 -9.49 18.63 -11.54
N LEU A 185 -8.68 17.60 -11.81
CA LEU A 185 -9.01 16.65 -12.86
C LEU A 185 -10.10 15.76 -12.25
N GLU A 186 -11.34 15.87 -12.73
CA GLU A 186 -12.41 14.95 -12.34
C GLU A 186 -12.05 13.57 -12.88
N GLU A 187 -11.39 12.76 -12.06
CA GLU A 187 -11.36 11.32 -12.25
C GLU A 187 -12.46 10.72 -11.37
N HIS A 188 -13.38 9.98 -11.98
CA HIS A 188 -14.31 9.14 -11.22
C HIS A 188 -13.48 8.15 -10.39
N GLU A 189 -13.54 8.30 -9.07
CA GLU A 189 -12.81 7.45 -8.14
C GLU A 189 -13.35 6.03 -8.27
N LYS A 190 -12.54 5.14 -8.85
CA LYS A 190 -12.93 3.74 -9.09
C LYS A 190 -13.23 3.04 -7.75
N PRO A 191 -14.13 2.06 -7.70
CA PRO A 191 -14.31 1.24 -6.50
C PRO A 191 -12.98 0.65 -6.02
N ILE A 192 -12.78 0.56 -4.69
CA ILE A 192 -11.54 0.04 -4.07
C ILE A 192 -11.14 -1.32 -4.66
N ASP A 193 -12.10 -2.17 -4.96
CA ASP A 193 -11.88 -3.47 -5.61
C ASP A 193 -11.20 -3.35 -6.98
N GLU A 194 -11.69 -2.44 -7.82
CA GLU A 194 -11.15 -2.20 -9.15
C GLU A 194 -9.73 -1.62 -9.05
N GLN A 195 -9.52 -0.67 -8.13
CA GLN A 195 -8.19 -0.14 -7.82
C GLN A 195 -7.25 -1.25 -7.34
N THR A 196 -7.73 -2.16 -6.50
CA THR A 196 -6.94 -3.29 -5.98
C THR A 196 -6.48 -4.20 -7.11
N ILE A 197 -7.39 -4.61 -8.00
CA ILE A 197 -7.04 -5.45 -9.16
C ILE A 197 -6.05 -4.72 -10.08
N GLU A 198 -6.23 -3.42 -10.32
CA GLU A 198 -5.33 -2.63 -11.15
C GLU A 198 -3.91 -2.55 -10.56
N LEU A 199 -3.79 -2.34 -9.25
CA LEU A 199 -2.51 -2.34 -8.54
C LEU A 199 -1.84 -3.72 -8.60
N LEU A 200 -2.60 -4.81 -8.34
CA LEU A 200 -2.08 -6.18 -8.37
C LEU A 200 -1.61 -6.62 -9.76
N ARG A 201 -2.23 -6.12 -10.84
CA ARG A 201 -1.76 -6.35 -12.21
C ARG A 201 -0.36 -5.80 -12.46
N ARG A 202 0.06 -4.75 -11.75
CA ARG A 202 1.35 -4.07 -11.95
C ARG A 202 2.53 -4.68 -11.21
N VAL A 203 2.29 -5.59 -10.26
CA VAL A 203 3.32 -6.15 -9.36
C VAL A 203 3.43 -7.66 -9.53
N SER A 204 4.60 -8.23 -9.24
CA SER A 204 4.83 -9.69 -9.37
C SER A 204 4.38 -10.46 -8.12
N THR A 205 4.19 -11.77 -8.23
CA THR A 205 3.87 -12.62 -7.07
C THR A 205 4.95 -12.56 -5.98
N PRO A 206 6.27 -12.48 -6.27
CA PRO A 206 7.28 -12.17 -5.25
C PRO A 206 7.05 -10.84 -4.53
N ASN A 207 6.74 -9.76 -5.26
CA ASN A 207 6.51 -8.45 -4.62
C ASN A 207 5.31 -8.50 -3.65
N ILE A 208 4.26 -9.24 -4.00
CA ILE A 208 3.09 -9.45 -3.14
C ILE A 208 3.48 -10.29 -1.91
N SER A 209 4.23 -11.37 -2.10
CA SER A 209 4.68 -12.21 -0.98
C SER A 209 5.53 -11.42 0.01
N ASP A 210 6.46 -10.60 -0.47
CA ASP A 210 7.28 -9.72 0.37
C ASP A 210 6.44 -8.69 1.12
N ALA A 211 5.44 -8.09 0.46
CA ALA A 211 4.48 -7.19 1.10
C ALA A 211 3.65 -7.86 2.20
N MET A 212 3.47 -9.19 2.11
CA MET A 212 2.81 -10.03 3.11
C MET A 212 3.78 -10.70 4.10
N HIS A 213 5.05 -10.28 4.14
CA HIS A 213 6.10 -10.88 4.97
C HIS A 213 6.37 -12.36 4.67
N ARG A 214 6.48 -12.70 3.38
CA ARG A 214 6.77 -14.05 2.85
C ARG A 214 5.65 -15.05 3.15
N LYS A 215 4.40 -14.61 2.96
CA LYS A 215 3.18 -15.41 3.14
C LYS A 215 2.32 -15.38 1.86
N GLY A 216 1.26 -16.20 1.84
CA GLY A 216 0.25 -16.23 0.78
C GLY A 216 0.64 -17.05 -0.46
N ALA A 217 1.92 -17.41 -0.63
CA ALA A 217 2.37 -18.23 -1.74
C ALA A 217 1.87 -19.67 -1.63
N MET A 218 1.25 -20.18 -2.70
CA MET A 218 0.80 -21.56 -2.83
C MET A 218 1.97 -22.47 -3.17
N LYS A 219 2.06 -23.62 -2.49
CA LYS A 219 3.10 -24.63 -2.68
C LYS A 219 2.73 -25.58 -3.82
N ASN A 220 3.73 -25.99 -4.59
CA ASN A 220 3.62 -26.98 -5.68
C ASN A 220 2.62 -26.61 -6.78
N ILE A 221 2.23 -25.34 -6.91
CA ILE A 221 1.34 -24.88 -7.98
C ILE A 221 2.19 -24.16 -9.03
N HIS A 222 2.20 -24.67 -10.25
CA HIS A 222 3.09 -24.19 -11.32
C HIS A 222 2.31 -23.65 -12.52
N SER A 223 2.85 -22.62 -13.17
CA SER A 223 2.29 -22.09 -14.41
C SER A 223 2.43 -23.10 -15.55
N ILE A 224 1.32 -23.40 -16.22
CA ILE A 224 1.27 -24.28 -17.38
C ILE A 224 1.60 -23.52 -18.67
N CYS A 225 1.24 -22.23 -18.71
CA CYS A 225 1.48 -21.32 -19.81
C CYS A 225 2.37 -20.16 -19.35
N LEU A 226 3.66 -20.24 -19.65
CA LEU A 226 4.63 -19.21 -19.27
C LEU A 226 4.33 -17.87 -19.96
N GLY A 227 4.67 -16.77 -19.30
CA GLY A 227 4.42 -15.41 -19.79
C GLY A 227 2.97 -14.95 -19.63
N THR A 228 2.11 -15.75 -18.99
CA THR A 228 0.72 -15.40 -18.68
C THR A 228 0.57 -14.93 -17.24
N LYS A 229 -0.48 -14.15 -16.97
CA LYS A 229 -0.76 -13.62 -15.64
C LYS A 229 -2.26 -13.64 -15.35
N ALA A 230 -2.63 -14.18 -14.20
CA ALA A 230 -4.00 -14.12 -13.67
C ALA A 230 -4.06 -13.14 -12.50
N VAL A 231 -5.09 -12.28 -12.49
CA VAL A 231 -5.43 -11.41 -11.36
C VAL A 231 -6.95 -11.31 -11.27
N GLY A 232 -7.53 -11.75 -10.16
CA GLY A 232 -8.97 -11.72 -9.97
C GLY A 232 -9.42 -12.16 -8.58
N ARG A 233 -10.75 -12.13 -8.34
CA ARG A 233 -11.36 -12.67 -7.13
C ARG A 233 -11.54 -14.18 -7.25
N ALA A 234 -11.36 -14.90 -6.14
CA ALA A 234 -11.44 -16.34 -6.08
C ALA A 234 -12.90 -16.82 -6.16
N VAL A 235 -13.19 -17.66 -7.15
CA VAL A 235 -14.34 -18.58 -7.14
C VAL A 235 -13.77 -19.94 -6.72
N THR A 236 -14.00 -20.30 -5.47
CA THR A 236 -13.42 -21.53 -4.90
C THR A 236 -14.26 -22.75 -5.25
N VAL A 237 -13.60 -23.88 -5.47
CA VAL A 237 -14.22 -25.16 -5.79
C VAL A 237 -13.52 -26.24 -4.98
N GLN A 238 -14.30 -26.98 -4.21
CA GLN A 238 -13.86 -28.24 -3.64
C GLN A 238 -14.50 -29.36 -4.44
N THR A 239 -13.68 -30.21 -5.06
CA THR A 239 -14.12 -31.44 -5.71
C THR A 239 -13.39 -32.64 -5.10
N PHE A 240 -13.73 -33.83 -5.56
CA PHE A 240 -13.13 -35.09 -5.15
C PHE A 240 -12.36 -35.74 -6.30
N GLU A 241 -11.50 -36.69 -5.97
CA GLU A 241 -10.70 -37.41 -6.95
C GLU A 241 -11.59 -38.02 -8.05
N GLY A 242 -11.27 -37.64 -9.29
CA GLY A 242 -11.96 -38.13 -10.47
C GLY A 242 -13.38 -37.58 -10.64
N ASP A 243 -13.71 -36.43 -10.04
CA ASP A 243 -14.92 -35.67 -10.33
C ASP A 243 -14.62 -34.28 -10.89
N TRP A 244 -15.02 -34.03 -12.14
CA TRP A 244 -14.83 -32.74 -12.81
C TRP A 244 -16.09 -31.85 -12.81
N ALA A 245 -17.24 -32.35 -12.34
CA ALA A 245 -18.52 -31.67 -12.49
C ALA A 245 -18.52 -30.27 -11.85
N LYS A 246 -18.13 -30.15 -10.57
CA LYS A 246 -18.09 -28.85 -9.87
C LYS A 246 -17.01 -27.91 -10.39
N SER A 247 -15.92 -28.46 -10.92
CA SER A 247 -14.88 -27.66 -11.55
C SER A 247 -15.42 -26.94 -12.79
N VAL A 248 -16.09 -27.67 -13.68
CA VAL A 248 -16.68 -27.07 -14.88
C VAL A 248 -17.88 -26.18 -14.57
N GLU A 249 -18.77 -26.59 -13.65
CA GLU A 249 -19.94 -25.80 -13.21
C GLU A 249 -19.54 -24.43 -12.62
N ALA A 250 -18.36 -24.32 -12.01
CA ALA A 250 -17.86 -23.04 -11.50
C ALA A 250 -17.71 -21.95 -12.56
N ILE A 251 -17.58 -22.31 -13.84
CA ILE A 251 -17.52 -21.36 -14.95
C ILE A 251 -18.85 -20.60 -15.12
N ASP A 252 -19.98 -21.25 -14.83
CA ASP A 252 -21.30 -20.62 -14.94
C ASP A 252 -21.49 -19.55 -13.85
N VAL A 253 -20.95 -19.82 -12.67
CA VAL A 253 -21.00 -18.95 -11.47
C VAL A 253 -19.99 -17.80 -11.55
N ALA A 254 -18.83 -18.04 -12.18
CA ALA A 254 -17.77 -17.05 -12.28
C ALA A 254 -18.21 -15.81 -13.09
N LYS A 255 -17.75 -14.64 -12.63
CA LYS A 255 -17.93 -13.37 -13.34
C LYS A 255 -16.70 -13.05 -14.16
N GLN A 256 -16.85 -12.09 -15.06
CA GLN A 256 -15.73 -11.56 -15.84
C GLN A 256 -14.63 -11.05 -14.90
N GLY A 257 -13.41 -11.54 -15.10
CA GLY A 257 -12.23 -11.18 -14.31
C GLY A 257 -12.00 -12.05 -13.07
N ASP A 258 -12.88 -12.99 -12.72
CA ASP A 258 -12.66 -13.91 -11.60
C ASP A 258 -11.58 -14.94 -11.91
N VAL A 259 -11.02 -15.55 -10.87
CA VAL A 259 -10.08 -16.67 -10.96
C VAL A 259 -10.71 -17.88 -10.26
N ILE A 260 -10.82 -19.00 -10.96
CA ILE A 260 -11.35 -20.23 -10.39
C ILE A 260 -10.22 -20.94 -9.65
N VAL A 261 -10.45 -21.34 -8.39
CA VAL A 261 -9.46 -22.02 -7.54
C VAL A 261 -10.03 -23.37 -7.11
N ILE A 262 -9.39 -24.45 -7.54
CA ILE A 262 -9.90 -25.82 -7.41
C ILE A 262 -9.00 -26.60 -6.47
N TYR A 263 -9.59 -27.21 -5.46
CA TYR A 263 -9.00 -28.33 -4.73
C TYR A 263 -9.57 -29.64 -5.26
N ASN A 264 -8.72 -30.49 -5.83
CA ASN A 264 -9.12 -31.75 -6.47
C ASN A 264 -8.96 -32.97 -5.56
N GLY A 265 -8.15 -32.88 -4.51
CA GLY A 265 -7.83 -34.00 -3.62
C GLY A 265 -6.92 -35.08 -4.23
N SER A 266 -6.54 -34.99 -5.51
CA SER A 266 -5.59 -35.90 -6.15
C SER A 266 -4.76 -35.21 -7.23
N PRO A 267 -3.43 -35.47 -7.29
CA PRO A 267 -2.56 -35.00 -8.36
C PRO A 267 -2.50 -35.97 -9.56
N HIS A 268 -3.32 -37.03 -9.60
CA HIS A 268 -3.23 -38.08 -10.61
C HIS A 268 -4.38 -38.10 -11.63
N VAL A 269 -5.48 -37.42 -11.33
CA VAL A 269 -6.66 -37.37 -12.20
C VAL A 269 -7.06 -35.91 -12.44
N ALA A 270 -7.12 -35.49 -13.69
CA ALA A 270 -7.37 -34.09 -14.04
C ALA A 270 -8.87 -33.77 -14.03
N PRO A 271 -9.33 -32.76 -13.25
CA PRO A 271 -10.68 -32.23 -13.34
C PRO A 271 -10.80 -31.15 -14.44
N TRP A 272 -9.71 -30.82 -15.12
CA TRP A 272 -9.63 -29.68 -16.04
C TRP A 272 -8.83 -29.99 -17.31
N GLY A 273 -9.25 -29.42 -18.44
CA GLY A 273 -8.61 -29.56 -19.74
C GLY A 273 -8.95 -28.41 -20.69
N GLU A 274 -8.77 -28.63 -22.00
CA GLU A 274 -8.93 -27.60 -23.03
C GLU A 274 -10.35 -27.03 -23.06
N LEU A 275 -11.37 -27.87 -23.14
CA LEU A 275 -12.76 -27.39 -23.34
C LEU A 275 -13.24 -26.49 -22.20
N ALA A 276 -12.87 -26.81 -20.96
CA ALA A 276 -13.16 -25.97 -19.79
C ALA A 276 -12.39 -24.63 -19.89
N THR A 277 -11.14 -24.68 -20.35
CA THR A 277 -10.31 -23.49 -20.61
C THR A 277 -10.93 -22.58 -21.68
N LEU A 278 -11.39 -23.14 -22.80
CA LEU A 278 -12.06 -22.38 -23.85
C LEU A 278 -13.36 -21.73 -23.33
N SER A 279 -14.10 -22.43 -22.48
CA SER A 279 -15.30 -21.89 -21.84
C SER A 279 -14.97 -20.72 -20.90
N CYS A 280 -13.88 -20.81 -20.12
CA CYS A 280 -13.36 -19.70 -19.32
C CYS A 280 -13.04 -18.45 -20.16
N ILE A 281 -12.39 -18.63 -21.32
CA ILE A 281 -12.08 -17.53 -22.24
C ILE A 281 -13.37 -16.85 -22.72
N ASN A 282 -14.37 -17.64 -23.14
CA ASN A 282 -15.66 -17.11 -23.59
C ASN A 282 -16.39 -16.33 -22.48
N LYS A 283 -16.29 -16.80 -21.23
CA LYS A 283 -16.89 -16.15 -20.06
C LYS A 283 -16.11 -14.92 -19.57
N GLY A 284 -14.85 -14.78 -20.00
CA GLY A 284 -13.95 -13.73 -19.54
C GLY A 284 -13.36 -13.96 -18.15
N VAL A 285 -13.24 -15.22 -17.72
CA VAL A 285 -12.50 -15.62 -16.51
C VAL A 285 -11.02 -15.27 -16.68
N ALA A 286 -10.36 -14.78 -15.63
CA ALA A 286 -8.97 -14.30 -15.69
C ALA A 286 -7.92 -15.39 -15.54
N GLY A 287 -8.29 -16.57 -15.04
CA GLY A 287 -7.38 -17.71 -14.90
C GLY A 287 -7.97 -18.85 -14.07
N VAL A 288 -7.24 -19.96 -14.00
CA VAL A 288 -7.63 -21.14 -13.21
C VAL A 288 -6.42 -21.65 -12.42
N VAL A 289 -6.63 -21.98 -11.15
CA VAL A 289 -5.64 -22.55 -10.24
C VAL A 289 -6.15 -23.90 -9.76
N ILE A 290 -5.33 -24.95 -9.86
CA ILE A 290 -5.73 -26.34 -9.61
C ILE A 290 -4.72 -26.99 -8.67
N ASP A 291 -5.13 -27.21 -7.42
CA ASP A 291 -4.45 -28.14 -6.52
C ASP A 291 -4.86 -29.58 -6.89
N GLY A 292 -4.22 -30.06 -7.95
CA GLY A 292 -4.54 -31.27 -8.68
C GLY A 292 -3.93 -31.25 -10.07
N ALA A 293 -4.34 -32.21 -10.91
CA ALA A 293 -3.79 -32.36 -12.26
C ALA A 293 -4.51 -31.52 -13.32
N VAL A 294 -3.82 -31.19 -14.40
CA VAL A 294 -4.42 -30.65 -15.64
C VAL A 294 -4.09 -31.57 -16.83
N ARG A 295 -4.94 -31.58 -17.84
CA ARG A 295 -4.69 -32.27 -19.12
C ARG A 295 -4.82 -31.31 -20.32
N ASP A 296 -4.57 -31.82 -21.53
CA ASP A 296 -4.68 -31.06 -22.79
C ASP A 296 -3.78 -29.81 -22.81
N VAL A 297 -2.60 -29.94 -22.20
CA VAL A 297 -1.69 -28.81 -21.93
C VAL A 297 -1.16 -28.16 -23.21
N ASP A 298 -1.01 -28.91 -24.29
CA ASP A 298 -0.57 -28.37 -25.57
C ASP A 298 -1.62 -27.44 -26.18
N ASP A 299 -2.92 -27.77 -26.10
CA ASP A 299 -4.01 -26.88 -26.48
C ASP A 299 -4.13 -25.67 -25.54
N ILE A 300 -4.05 -25.88 -24.23
CA ILE A 300 -4.09 -24.78 -23.24
C ILE A 300 -2.97 -23.75 -23.53
N ARG A 301 -1.76 -24.22 -23.86
CA ARG A 301 -0.65 -23.34 -24.25
C ARG A 301 -0.93 -22.60 -25.56
N ARG A 302 -1.55 -23.25 -26.55
CA ARG A 302 -1.96 -22.59 -27.81
C ARG A 302 -3.00 -21.50 -27.57
N LEU A 303 -3.93 -21.72 -26.63
CA LEU A 303 -4.93 -20.73 -26.21
C LEU A 303 -4.34 -19.56 -25.41
N ASN A 304 -3.09 -19.67 -24.94
CA ASN A 304 -2.39 -18.65 -24.15
C ASN A 304 -3.18 -18.18 -22.92
N PHE A 305 -3.83 -19.12 -22.23
CA PHE A 305 -4.68 -18.84 -21.07
C PHE A 305 -3.95 -19.15 -19.76
N PRO A 306 -4.07 -18.32 -18.71
CA PRO A 306 -3.43 -18.59 -17.42
C PRO A 306 -4.05 -19.80 -16.70
N VAL A 307 -3.34 -20.93 -16.74
CA VAL A 307 -3.65 -22.12 -15.94
C VAL A 307 -2.47 -22.45 -15.05
N PHE A 308 -2.75 -22.67 -13.77
CA PHE A 308 -1.77 -23.06 -12.76
C PHE A 308 -2.20 -24.40 -12.16
N SER A 309 -1.29 -25.37 -12.08
CA SER A 309 -1.64 -26.72 -11.62
C SER A 309 -0.47 -27.40 -10.92
N ALA A 310 -0.79 -28.37 -10.06
CA ALA A 310 0.21 -29.17 -9.34
C ALA A 310 0.88 -30.24 -10.21
N SER A 311 0.19 -30.76 -11.22
CA SER A 311 0.69 -31.84 -12.06
C SER A 311 0.03 -31.86 -13.44
N ILE A 312 0.65 -32.55 -14.39
CA ILE A 312 0.11 -32.76 -15.73
C ILE A 312 -0.15 -34.26 -15.89
N MET A 313 -1.39 -34.64 -16.18
CA MET A 313 -1.81 -36.04 -16.30
C MET A 313 -2.78 -36.23 -17.46
N PRO A 314 -2.74 -37.37 -18.19
CA PRO A 314 -3.66 -37.62 -19.30
C PRO A 314 -5.05 -38.10 -18.84
N ASN A 315 -5.14 -38.72 -17.66
CA ASN A 315 -6.37 -39.33 -17.16
C ASN A 315 -7.35 -38.25 -16.70
N ALA A 316 -8.59 -38.31 -17.19
CA ALA A 316 -9.71 -37.55 -16.65
C ALA A 316 -10.61 -38.41 -15.77
N GLY A 317 -11.40 -37.73 -14.94
CA GLY A 317 -12.46 -38.35 -14.15
C GLY A 317 -13.80 -38.44 -14.87
N GLU A 318 -14.85 -38.69 -14.10
CA GLU A 318 -16.26 -38.72 -14.53
C GLU A 318 -17.04 -37.58 -13.86
N PRO A 319 -18.10 -37.04 -14.46
CA PRO A 319 -18.92 -36.02 -13.81
C PRO A 319 -19.83 -36.66 -12.76
N LYS A 320 -19.41 -36.68 -11.50
CA LYS A 320 -20.19 -37.32 -10.41
C LYS A 320 -21.05 -36.30 -9.66
N GLY A 321 -20.70 -35.02 -9.70
CA GLY A 321 -21.50 -33.93 -9.13
C GLY A 321 -21.27 -33.68 -7.63
N PHE A 322 -20.26 -34.32 -7.03
CA PHE A 322 -19.89 -34.13 -5.63
C PHE A 322 -19.03 -32.87 -5.44
N GLY A 323 -19.07 -32.31 -4.23
CA GLY A 323 -18.28 -31.16 -3.85
C GLY A 323 -19.08 -29.86 -3.75
N GLU A 324 -18.38 -28.75 -3.62
CA GLU A 324 -18.96 -27.44 -3.29
C GLU A 324 -18.29 -26.33 -4.10
N ILE A 325 -19.06 -25.32 -4.49
CA ILE A 325 -18.59 -24.07 -5.10
C ILE A 325 -18.82 -22.96 -4.08
N ASN A 326 -17.87 -22.03 -3.96
CA ASN A 326 -17.86 -20.94 -2.98
C ASN A 326 -17.82 -21.42 -1.51
N ALA A 327 -17.10 -22.50 -1.23
CA ALA A 327 -16.72 -22.92 0.12
C ALA A 327 -15.28 -22.49 0.46
N GLU A 328 -14.92 -22.44 1.74
CA GLU A 328 -13.52 -22.29 2.15
C GLU A 328 -12.75 -23.57 1.84
N ILE A 329 -11.64 -23.47 1.11
CA ILE A 329 -10.84 -24.64 0.67
C ILE A 329 -9.38 -24.49 1.06
N GLN A 330 -8.64 -25.61 1.09
CA GLN A 330 -7.18 -25.62 1.15
C GLN A 330 -6.62 -25.89 -0.26
N CYS A 331 -5.80 -24.97 -0.79
CA CYS A 331 -5.20 -25.06 -2.12
C CYS A 331 -3.72 -24.66 -2.03
N GLY A 332 -2.83 -25.56 -2.41
CA GLY A 332 -1.38 -25.33 -2.36
C GLY A 332 -0.89 -24.96 -0.95
N ASP A 333 -1.38 -25.66 0.08
CA ASP A 333 -1.08 -25.39 1.49
C ASP A 333 -1.49 -23.97 1.97
N GLN A 334 -2.44 -23.33 1.30
CA GLN A 334 -3.04 -22.07 1.72
C GLN A 334 -4.56 -22.21 1.86
N ILE A 335 -5.15 -21.50 2.82
CA ILE A 335 -6.61 -21.37 2.93
C ILE A 335 -7.06 -20.32 1.92
N VAL A 336 -8.07 -20.64 1.11
CA VAL A 336 -8.66 -19.74 0.13
C VAL A 336 -10.15 -19.62 0.41
N LYS A 337 -10.62 -18.39 0.61
CA LYS A 337 -12.05 -18.09 0.80
C LYS A 337 -12.65 -17.50 -0.48
N PRO A 338 -13.96 -17.66 -0.70
CA PRO A 338 -14.66 -17.01 -1.79
C PRO A 338 -14.45 -15.49 -1.74
N GLY A 339 -14.00 -14.95 -2.87
CA GLY A 339 -13.70 -13.55 -3.05
C GLY A 339 -12.28 -13.12 -2.69
N ASP A 340 -11.42 -13.97 -2.11
CA ASP A 340 -10.00 -13.61 -1.91
C ASP A 340 -9.33 -13.22 -3.23
N PHE A 341 -8.32 -12.36 -3.21
CA PHE A 341 -7.62 -11.99 -4.43
C PHE A 341 -6.57 -13.05 -4.75
N ILE A 342 -6.56 -13.51 -6.00
CA ILE A 342 -5.61 -14.47 -6.52
C ILE A 342 -4.75 -13.77 -7.55
N VAL A 343 -3.43 -13.89 -7.39
CA VAL A 343 -2.45 -13.45 -8.38
C VAL A 343 -1.56 -14.61 -8.75
N GLY A 344 -1.53 -14.96 -10.04
CA GLY A 344 -0.66 -15.99 -10.58
C GLY A 344 0.23 -15.42 -11.68
N ASP A 345 1.53 -15.73 -11.63
CA ASP A 345 2.51 -15.47 -12.69
C ASP A 345 3.49 -16.65 -12.80
N ASP A 346 4.56 -16.50 -13.60
CA ASP A 346 5.53 -17.57 -13.84
C ASP A 346 6.21 -18.11 -12.56
N ASN A 347 6.20 -17.36 -11.45
CA ASN A 347 6.81 -17.79 -10.19
C ASN A 347 5.85 -18.61 -9.31
N GLY A 348 4.57 -18.71 -9.68
CA GLY A 348 3.54 -19.43 -8.94
C GLY A 348 2.30 -18.57 -8.66
N VAL A 349 1.59 -18.91 -7.59
CA VAL A 349 0.32 -18.28 -7.22
C VAL A 349 0.39 -17.76 -5.78
N VAL A 350 -0.17 -16.58 -5.55
CA VAL A 350 -0.33 -15.99 -4.22
C VAL A 350 -1.81 -15.70 -3.97
N VAL A 351 -2.31 -16.09 -2.79
CA VAL A 351 -3.62 -15.70 -2.26
C VAL A 351 -3.48 -14.53 -1.29
N ILE A 352 -4.38 -13.57 -1.41
CA ILE A 352 -4.47 -12.39 -0.56
C ILE A 352 -5.89 -12.34 0.03
N PRO A 353 -6.05 -12.38 1.37
CA PRO A 353 -7.35 -12.25 2.00
C PRO A 353 -8.07 -10.98 1.54
N LYS A 354 -9.34 -11.08 1.17
CA LYS A 354 -10.13 -9.96 0.61
C LYS A 354 -10.16 -8.73 1.53
N GLU A 355 -10.13 -8.93 2.84
CA GLU A 355 -10.15 -7.84 3.84
C GLU A 355 -8.87 -6.99 3.81
N ARG A 356 -7.77 -7.56 3.29
CA ARG A 356 -6.45 -6.91 3.22
C ARG A 356 -6.00 -6.65 1.77
N GLY A 357 -6.87 -6.88 0.79
CA GLY A 357 -6.54 -6.80 -0.63
C GLY A 357 -5.92 -5.46 -1.01
N TYR A 358 -6.58 -4.36 -0.67
CA TYR A 358 -6.10 -3.00 -1.00
C TYR A 358 -4.79 -2.64 -0.28
N GLU A 359 -4.70 -2.92 1.03
CA GLU A 359 -3.50 -2.71 1.85
C GLU A 359 -2.29 -3.42 1.24
N VAL A 360 -2.44 -4.72 0.94
CA VAL A 360 -1.38 -5.56 0.38
C VAL A 360 -1.01 -5.09 -1.02
N ALA A 361 -1.98 -4.73 -1.87
CA ALA A 361 -1.72 -4.24 -3.22
C ALA A 361 -0.88 -2.96 -3.21
N ARG A 362 -1.21 -1.99 -2.33
CA ARG A 362 -0.41 -0.77 -2.17
C ARG A 362 0.99 -1.06 -1.63
N ARG A 363 1.13 -1.94 -0.63
CA ARG A 363 2.43 -2.36 -0.11
C ARG A 363 3.29 -3.04 -1.17
N ALA A 364 2.70 -3.91 -2.00
CA ALA A 364 3.40 -4.59 -3.08
C ALA A 364 3.92 -3.60 -4.13
N VAL A 365 3.17 -2.54 -4.43
CA VAL A 365 3.64 -1.46 -5.31
C VAL A 365 4.82 -0.70 -4.70
N GLU A 366 4.81 -0.46 -3.38
CA GLU A 366 5.95 0.17 -2.71
C GLU A 366 7.19 -0.74 -2.70
N VAL A 367 7.02 -2.07 -2.57
CA VAL A 367 8.11 -3.05 -2.73
C VAL A 367 8.70 -2.94 -4.13
N GLU A 368 7.87 -2.95 -5.18
CA GLU A 368 8.33 -2.83 -6.57
C GLU A 368 9.08 -1.51 -6.82
N LYS A 369 8.58 -0.38 -6.30
CA LYS A 369 9.26 0.92 -6.42
C LYS A 369 10.64 0.91 -5.76
N ASN A 370 10.75 0.33 -4.56
CA ASN A 370 12.03 0.25 -3.86
C ASN A 370 13.02 -0.68 -4.61
N GLU A 371 12.54 -1.83 -5.10
CA GLU A 371 13.34 -2.72 -5.95
C GLU A 371 13.80 -2.03 -7.23
N ARG A 372 12.95 -1.22 -7.85
CA ARG A 372 13.30 -0.46 -9.04
C ARG A 372 14.42 0.55 -8.75
N ARG A 373 14.35 1.25 -7.63
CA ARG A 373 15.43 2.15 -7.18
C ARG A 373 16.74 1.37 -6.98
N ILE A 374 16.68 0.23 -6.30
CA ILE A 374 17.85 -0.64 -6.08
C ILE A 374 18.41 -1.13 -7.42
N ARG A 375 17.54 -1.54 -8.35
CA ARG A 375 17.90 -2.00 -9.69
C ARG A 375 18.61 -0.92 -10.50
N ASP A 376 18.17 0.34 -10.40
CA ASP A 376 18.83 1.46 -11.07
C ASP A 376 20.21 1.75 -10.47
N GLU A 377 20.39 1.61 -9.16
CA GLU A 377 21.72 1.69 -8.53
C GLU A 377 22.64 0.55 -8.96
N ILE A 378 22.11 -0.66 -9.10
CA ILE A 378 22.87 -1.81 -9.59
C ILE A 378 23.30 -1.61 -11.05
N LYS A 379 22.39 -1.11 -11.91
CA LYS A 379 22.72 -0.77 -13.31
C LYS A 379 23.81 0.30 -13.42
N ARG A 380 23.96 1.15 -12.40
CA ARG A 380 25.04 2.16 -12.33
C ARG A 380 26.38 1.59 -11.83
N GLY A 381 26.48 0.27 -11.64
CA GLY A 381 27.73 -0.43 -11.35
C GLY A 381 27.94 -0.80 -9.88
N LYS A 382 26.99 -0.50 -8.98
CA LYS A 382 27.04 -1.00 -7.60
C LYS A 382 26.59 -2.46 -7.53
N THR A 383 27.13 -3.22 -6.60
CA THR A 383 26.61 -4.54 -6.24
C THR A 383 25.39 -4.42 -5.32
N LEU A 384 24.54 -5.46 -5.27
CA LEU A 384 23.39 -5.48 -4.36
C LEU A 384 23.82 -5.35 -2.89
N SER A 385 24.95 -5.95 -2.51
CA SER A 385 25.50 -5.89 -1.15
C SER A 385 25.82 -4.45 -0.72
N GLU A 386 26.42 -3.67 -1.62
CA GLU A 386 26.75 -2.26 -1.38
C GLU A 386 25.50 -1.38 -1.27
N VAL A 387 24.53 -1.56 -2.16
CA VAL A 387 23.27 -0.78 -2.14
C VAL A 387 22.47 -1.06 -0.86
N MET A 388 22.50 -2.31 -0.39
CA MET A 388 21.81 -2.74 0.82
C MET A 388 22.63 -2.51 2.11
N TYR A 389 23.86 -2.01 2.01
CA TYR A 389 24.79 -1.83 3.12
C TYR A 389 24.94 -3.08 4.01
N LEU A 390 24.98 -4.28 3.41
CA LEU A 390 24.95 -5.54 4.16
C LEU A 390 26.13 -5.69 5.14
N GLN A 391 27.27 -5.04 4.87
CA GLN A 391 28.42 -5.00 5.77
C GLN A 391 28.11 -4.43 7.17
N LYS A 392 27.08 -3.58 7.30
CA LYS A 392 26.64 -3.07 8.63
C LYS A 392 25.98 -4.14 9.49
N TRP A 393 25.54 -5.24 8.89
CA TRP A 393 24.86 -6.36 9.55
C TRP A 393 25.80 -7.53 9.85
N GLU A 394 27.05 -7.46 9.39
CA GLU A 394 28.09 -8.40 9.80
C GLU A 394 28.32 -8.23 11.32
N LYS A 395 27.92 -9.24 12.10
CA LYS A 395 28.31 -9.32 13.50
C LYS A 395 29.82 -9.55 13.54
N LYS A 396 30.55 -8.57 14.08
CA LYS A 396 31.98 -8.71 14.41
C LYS A 396 32.18 -9.60 15.62
#